data_AF-A0A838W3R0-F1
#
_entry.id   AF-A0A838W3R0-F1
#
_cell.length_a   1.000
_cell.length_b   1.000
_cell.length_c   1.000
_cell.angle_alpha   90.00
_cell.angle_beta   90.00
_cell.angle_gamma   90.00
#
_symmetry.space_group_name_H-M   'P 1'
#
loop_
_entity.id
_entity.type
_entity.pdbx_description
1 polymer ?
#
loop_
_entity_poly.entity_id
_entity_poly.type
_entity_poly.pdbx_seq_one_letter_code
_entity_poly.pdbx_strand_id
1 'polypeptide(L)' 'VSTDGGTWYPQACRFLRVEHHIHSPYEKSIIERTMQYIKDRTECFDDYFPCKKKKCKLKHVIN' A
#
# COMPACT_ATOMS: atom_id res chain seq x y z
N VAL A 1 -1.49 7.04 -16.39
CA VAL A 1 -1.39 6.56 -15.00
C VAL A 1 -0.08 7.05 -14.41
N SER A 2 -0.14 7.69 -13.24
CA SER A 2 1.01 8.21 -12.49
C SER A 2 1.39 7.20 -11.40
N THR A 3 2.66 6.83 -11.24
CA THR A 3 3.09 5.88 -10.19
C THR A 3 4.50 6.19 -9.66
N ASP A 4 4.92 5.49 -8.61
CA ASP A 4 6.28 5.59 -8.03
C ASP A 4 7.41 5.01 -8.89
N GLY A 5 7.10 4.39 -10.04
CA GLY A 5 8.09 3.80 -10.95
C GLY A 5 8.40 2.33 -10.67
N GLY A 6 7.58 1.63 -9.88
CA GLY A 6 7.67 0.17 -9.70
C GLY A 6 7.79 -0.62 -11.01
N THR A 7 8.60 -1.67 -11.00
CA THR A 7 9.00 -2.45 -12.20
C THR A 7 7.84 -3.15 -12.91
N TRP A 8 6.70 -3.32 -12.25
CA TRP A 8 5.51 -3.99 -12.77
C TRP A 8 4.55 -3.06 -13.52
N TYR A 9 4.63 -1.74 -13.30
CA TYR A 9 3.75 -0.78 -13.98
C TYR A 9 3.93 -0.72 -15.50
N PRO A 10 5.16 -0.73 -16.07
CA PRO A 10 5.34 -0.66 -17.52
C PRO A 10 4.68 -1.83 -18.26
N GLN A 11 4.71 -3.03 -17.68
CA GLN A 11 4.07 -4.22 -18.26
C GLN A 11 2.54 -4.09 -18.21
N ALA A 12 1.98 -3.72 -17.06
CA ALA A 12 0.54 -3.54 -16.90
C ALA A 12 -0.02 -2.41 -17.79
N CYS A 13 0.69 -1.27 -17.85
CA CYS A 13 0.28 -0.13 -18.68
C CYS A 13 0.32 -0.46 -20.17
N ARG A 14 1.33 -1.21 -20.63
CA ARG A 14 1.41 -1.70 -22.02
C ARG A 14 0.25 -2.64 -22.35
N PHE A 15 -0.08 -3.57 -21.44
CA PHE A 15 -1.20 -4.49 -21.61
C PHE A 15 -2.53 -3.72 -21.74
N LEU A 16 -2.74 -2.71 -20.91
CA LEU A 16 -3.96 -1.90 -20.89
C LEU A 16 -3.96 -0.75 -21.93
N ARG A 17 -2.88 -0.56 -22.69
CA ARG A 17 -2.68 0.57 -23.62
C ARG A 17 -2.87 1.93 -22.97
N VAL A 18 -2.40 2.08 -21.74
CA VAL A 18 -2.47 3.33 -20.99
C VAL A 18 -1.08 3.95 -20.91
N GLU A 19 -0.98 5.25 -21.14
CA GLU A 19 0.27 5.98 -20.95
C GLU A 19 0.68 6.04 -19.48
N HIS A 20 1.97 5.86 -19.23
CA HIS A 20 2.55 5.80 -17.89
C HIS A 20 3.51 6.96 -17.66
N HIS A 21 3.38 7.63 -16.52
CA HIS A 21 4.30 8.66 -16.06
C HIS A 21 4.66 8.43 -14.59
N ILE A 22 5.80 8.98 -14.17
CA ILE A 22 6.29 8.86 -12.79
C ILE A 22 5.76 10.05 -11.99
N HIS A 23 5.36 9.81 -10.75
CA HIS A 23 4.89 10.83 -9.82
C HIS A 23 5.94 11.94 -9.64
N SER A 24 5.47 13.19 -9.64
CA SER A 24 6.21 14.29 -9.04
C SER A 24 6.31 14.10 -7.51
N PRO A 25 7.29 14.73 -6.85
CA PRO A 25 7.40 14.68 -5.39
C PRO A 25 6.14 15.13 -4.66
N TYR A 26 5.41 16.10 -5.22
CA TYR A 26 4.16 16.61 -4.66
C TYR A 26 3.02 15.59 -4.76
N GLU A 27 2.82 14.97 -5.93
CA GLU A 27 1.78 13.93 -6.11
C GLU A 27 2.04 12.74 -5.20
N LYS A 28 3.31 12.32 -5.09
CA LYS A 28 3.73 11.25 -4.18
C LYS A 28 3.33 11.58 -2.73
N SER A 29 3.58 12.81 -2.28
CA SER A 29 3.21 13.25 -0.93
C SER A 29 1.70 13.22 -0.68
N ILE A 30 0.88 13.62 -1.65
CA ILE A 30 -0.59 13.54 -1.51
C ILE A 30 -1.03 12.09 -1.38
N ILE A 31 -0.55 11.21 -2.27
CA ILE A 31 -0.94 9.80 -2.30
C ILE A 31 -0.53 9.09 -1.02
N GLU A 32 0.70 9.31 -0.54
CA GLU A 32 1.19 8.71 0.71
C GLU A 32 0.36 9.16 1.91
N ARG A 33 0.00 10.45 2.00
CA ARG A 33 -0.87 10.98 3.06
C ARG A 33 -2.28 10.38 3.01
N THR A 34 -2.85 10.24 1.82
CA THR A 34 -4.17 9.61 1.64
C THR A 34 -4.13 8.14 2.03
N MET A 35 -3.08 7.41 1.63
CA MET A 35 -2.89 6.01 2.01
C MET A 35 -2.72 5.84 3.51
N GLN A 36 -1.98 6.73 4.18
CA GLN A 36 -1.85 6.70 5.63
C GLN A 36 -3.21 6.88 6.33
N TYR A 37 -4.00 7.87 5.90
CA TYR A 37 -5.35 8.08 6.44
C TYR A 37 -6.23 6.83 6.32
N ILE A 38 -6.18 6.14 5.18
CA ILE A 38 -6.94 4.89 4.98
C ILE A 38 -6.43 3.81 5.94
N LYS A 39 -5.11 3.62 6.05
CA LYS A 39 -4.52 2.62 6.96
C LYS A 39 -4.95 2.84 8.40
N ASP A 40 -4.86 4.08 8.90
CA ASP A 40 -5.26 4.43 10.26
C ASP A 40 -6.74 4.12 10.52
N ARG A 41 -7.60 4.31 9.50
CA ARG A 41 -9.03 4.01 9.59
C ARG A 41 -9.33 2.51 9.53
N THR A 42 -8.47 1.74 8.88
CA THR A 42 -8.63 0.28 8.75
C THR A 42 -7.85 -0.50 9.78
N GLU A 43 -7.05 0.14 10.63
CA GLU A 43 -6.24 -0.52 11.68
C GLU A 43 -7.09 -1.44 12.57
N CYS A 44 -8.31 -1.03 12.89
CA CYS A 44 -9.24 -1.85 13.69
C CYS A 44 -9.64 -3.18 13.03
N PHE A 45 -9.45 -3.34 11.71
CA PHE A 45 -9.70 -4.61 11.04
C PHE A 45 -8.61 -5.64 11.32
N ASP A 46 -7.38 -5.22 11.58
CA ASP A 46 -6.28 -6.13 11.89
C ASP A 46 -6.53 -6.82 13.25
N ASP A 47 -7.20 -6.14 14.18
CA ASP A 47 -7.60 -6.69 15.48
C ASP A 47 -8.66 -7.80 15.39
N TYR A 48 -9.48 -7.84 14.33
CA TYR A 48 -10.48 -8.90 14.15
C TYR A 48 -9.87 -10.26 13.78
N PHE A 49 -8.60 -10.30 13.39
CA PHE A 49 -7.89 -11.53 13.09
C PHE A 49 -6.81 -11.83 14.15
N PRO A 50 -7.20 -12.01 15.43
CA PRO A 50 -6.24 -12.25 16.49
C PRO A 50 -5.46 -13.54 16.21
N CYS A 51 -4.15 -13.51 16.48
CA CYS A 51 -3.30 -14.69 16.42
C CYS A 51 -3.92 -15.81 17.29
N LYS A 52 -4.53 -16.83 16.66
CA LYS A 52 -5.20 -17.95 17.37
C LYS A 52 -4.22 -18.89 18.10
N LYS A 53 -2.92 -18.62 18.05
CA LYS A 53 -1.91 -19.44 18.75
C LYS A 53 -1.95 -19.13 20.25
N LYS A 54 -2.08 -20.16 21.09
CA LYS A 54 -2.01 -20.00 22.55
C LYS A 54 -0.66 -19.38 22.94
N LYS A 55 -0.66 -18.35 23.79
CA LYS A 55 0.54 -17.61 24.27
C LYS A 55 1.35 -16.91 23.16
N CYS A 56 0.69 -16.47 22.09
CA CYS A 56 1.30 -15.72 20.99
C CYS A 56 1.64 -14.28 21.43
N LYS A 57 2.92 -13.96 21.67
CA LYS A 57 3.39 -12.59 22.01
C LYS A 57 3.48 -11.65 20.79
N LEU A 58 2.81 -11.98 19.69
CA LEU A 58 2.80 -11.21 18.43
C LEU A 58 4.18 -10.82 17.84
N LYS A 59 5.30 -11.39 18.31
CA LYS A 59 6.67 -11.14 17.82
C LYS A 59 6.91 -11.43 16.31
N HIS A 60 5.93 -12.04 15.65
CA HIS A 60 5.96 -12.34 14.22
C HIS A 60 5.25 -11.28 13.37
N VAL A 61 4.51 -10.37 14.01
CA VAL A 61 3.96 -9.17 13.39
C VAL A 61 5.06 -8.11 13.47
N ILE A 62 5.57 -7.71 12.31
CA ILE A 62 6.59 -6.67 12.18
C ILE A 62 5.91 -5.49 11.50
N ASN A 63 6.03 -4.30 12.09
CA ASN A 63 5.58 -3.04 11.49
C ASN A 63 6.46 -2.64 10.30
#